data_AF-A0A258K2X7-F1
#
_entry.id   AF-A0A258K2X7-F1
#
_cell.length_a   1.000
_cell.length_b   1.000
_cell.length_c   1.000
_cell.angle_alpha   90.00
_cell.angle_beta   90.00
_cell.angle_gamma   90.00
#
_symmetry.space_group_name_H-M   'P 1'
#
loop_
_entity.id
_entity.type
_entity.pdbx_description
1 polymer ?
#
loop_
_entity_poly.entity_id
_entity_poly.type
_entity_poly.pdbx_seq_one_letter_code
_entity_poly.pdbx_strand_id
1 'polypeptide(L)' 'DVVARVTAQAEARGVPPDLAETLWRRLIEWTVDYEEERLG' A
#
# COMPACT_ATOMS: atom_id res chain seq x y z
N ASP A 1 -8.12 0.70 -9.10
CA ASP A 1 -6.81 0.96 -8.47
C ASP A 1 -6.79 0.33 -7.08
N VAL A 2 -5.73 -0.39 -6.71
CA VAL A 2 -5.60 -1.02 -5.38
C VAL A 2 -5.56 0.04 -4.27
N VAL A 3 -5.00 1.21 -4.55
CA VAL A 3 -4.97 2.34 -3.62
C VAL A 3 -6.39 2.79 -3.26
N ALA A 4 -7.27 2.94 -4.24
CA ALA A 4 -8.67 3.31 -4.02
C ALA A 4 -9.43 2.29 -3.15
N ARG A 5 -9.09 1.01 -3.23
CA ARG A 5 -9.68 -0.02 -2.37
C ARG A 5 -9.17 0.09 -0.92
N VAL A 6 -7.89 0.39 -0.75
CA VAL A 6 -7.26 0.55 0.57
C VAL A 6 -7.83 1.78 1.28
N THR A 7 -7.97 2.90 0.59
CA THR A 7 -8.53 4.14 1.15
C THR A 7 -10.00 3.95 1.54
N ALA A 8 -10.83 3.36 0.67
CA ALA A 8 -12.24 3.05 1.00
C ALA A 8 -12.38 2.12 2.21
N GLN A 9 -11.47 1.16 2.36
CA GLN A 9 -11.45 0.26 3.51
C GLN A 9 -10.97 0.98 4.78
N ALA A 10 -10.06 1.94 4.66
CA ALA A 10 -9.61 2.77 5.78
C ALA A 10 -10.75 3.65 6.30
N GLU A 11 -11.48 4.32 5.40
CA GLU A 11 -12.69 5.08 5.73
C GLU A 11 -13.71 4.22 6.48
N ALA A 12 -14.01 3.02 5.96
CA ALA A 12 -14.97 2.10 6.56
C ALA A 12 -14.56 1.62 7.97
N ARG A 13 -13.28 1.71 8.32
CA ARG A 13 -12.73 1.27 9.62
C ARG A 13 -12.33 2.44 10.53
N GLY A 14 -12.59 3.69 10.13
CA GLY A 14 -12.19 4.87 10.89
C GLY A 14 -10.67 5.07 10.95
N VAL A 15 -9.93 4.50 10.01
CA VAL A 15 -8.49 4.70 9.85
C VAL A 15 -8.27 5.87 8.89
N PRO A 16 -7.31 6.78 9.14
CA PRO A 16 -7.00 7.86 8.21
C PRO A 16 -6.62 7.32 6.81
N PRO A 17 -7.37 7.67 5.74
CA PRO A 17 -7.17 7.10 4.41
C PRO A 17 -5.83 7.49 3.78
N ASP A 18 -5.36 8.70 4.06
CA ASP A 18 -4.06 9.24 3.64
C ASP A 18 -2.88 8.45 4.23
N LEU A 19 -2.97 8.08 5.51
CA LEU A 19 -2.01 7.21 6.16
C LEU A 19 -2.02 5.80 5.56
N ALA A 20 -3.21 5.24 5.34
CA ALA A 20 -3.36 3.91 4.76
C ALA A 20 -2.80 3.83 3.33
N GLU A 21 -3.04 4.86 2.51
CA GLU A 21 -2.45 4.99 1.18
C GLU A 21 -0.92 5.08 1.26
N THR A 22 -0.40 5.95 2.12
CA THR A 22 1.06 6.17 2.27
C THR A 22 1.78 4.87 2.60
N LEU A 23 1.26 4.11 3.58
CA LEU A 23 1.83 2.83 3.98
C LEU A 23 1.71 1.78 2.87
N TRP A 24 0.57 1.74 2.16
CA TRP A 24 0.36 0.79 1.08
C TRP A 24 1.29 1.03 -0.11
N ARG A 25 1.50 2.28 -0.51
CA ARG A 25 2.48 2.63 -1.56
C ARG A 25 3.88 2.21 -1.17
N ARG A 26 4.28 2.46 0.07
CA ARG A 26 5.60 2.06 0.57
C ARG A 26 5.78 0.54 0.58
N LEU A 27 4.73 -0.21 0.92
CA LEU A 27 4.76 -1.68 0.87
C LEU A 27 4.93 -2.18 -0.57
N ILE A 28 4.22 -1.60 -1.54
CA ILE A 28 4.38 -1.96 -2.96
C ILE A 28 5.83 -1.73 -3.40
N GLU A 29 6.37 -0.53 -3.15
CA GLU A 29 7.77 -0.19 -3.49
C GLU A 29 8.73 -1.22 -2.90
N TRP A 30 8.61 -1.49 -1.60
CA TRP A 30 9.47 -2.47 -0.93
C TRP A 30 9.33 -3.88 -1.52
N THR A 31 8.11 -4.33 -1.86
CA THR A 31 7.93 -5.66 -2.46
C THR A 31 8.55 -5.77 -3.85
N VAL A 32 8.51 -4.70 -4.64
CA VAL A 32 9.16 -4.66 -5.96
C VAL A 32 10.68 -4.76 -5.78
N ASP A 33 11.26 -3.90 -4.94
CA ASP A 33 12.70 -3.92 -4.65
C ASP A 33 13.14 -5.31 -4.16
N TYR A 34 12.35 -5.90 -3.25
CA TYR A 34 12.60 -7.23 -2.71
C TYR A 34 12.55 -8.35 -3.74
N GLU A 35 11.62 -8.29 -4.70
CA GLU A 35 11.51 -9.27 -5.77
C GLU A 35 12.68 -9.15 -6.75
N GLU A 36 13.08 -7.94 -7.13
CA GLU A 36 14.24 -7.68 -7.98
C GLU A 36 15.55 -8.18 -7.35
N GLU A 37 15.75 -7.97 -6.04
CA GLU A 37 16.93 -8.46 -5.32
C GLU A 37 17.03 -9.99 -5.24
N ARG A 38 15.89 -10.70 -5.27
CA ARG A 38 15.85 -12.17 -5.12
C ARG A 38 15.77 -12.94 -6.43
N LEU A 39 15.27 -12.31 -7.49
CA LEU A 39 15.14 -12.91 -8.83
C LEU A 39 16.22 -12.43 -9.82
N GLY A 40 16.99 -11.40 -9.45
CA GLY A 40 18.15 -10.89 -10.18
C GLY A 40 19.43 -11.71 -10.03
#